data_AF-A0A1S2M2N8-F1
#
_entry.id   AF-A0A1S2M2N8-F1
#
_cell.length_a   1.000
_cell.length_b   1.000
_cell.length_c   1.000
_cell.angle_alpha   90.00
_cell.angle_beta   90.00
_cell.angle_gamma   90.00
#
_symmetry.space_group_name_H-M   'P 1'
#
loop_
_entity.id
_entity.type
_entity.pdbx_description
1 polymer ?
#
loop_
_entity_poly.entity_id
_entity_poly.type
_entity_poly.pdbx_seq_one_letter_code
_entity_poly.pdbx_strand_id
1 'polypeptide(L)'
;MKKQILLIFILFLPIFVFPNHKGAHSYLQSSFPEQGSVIEEGVSELELVFNAGIEKSSIVEIYGSKENSIAIKELIVESPTIYVTLEEALHTDDYEVRWAVIGDDGHPTDGVFHFSILLPVQEEVEDEKVEEVEEAEQLDEVLNGENELREEESKNVIADKQSSNLPFIISLIVIGLAVFLFIYRRKG
;
A
#
# COMPACT_ATOMS: atom_id res chain seq x y z
N MET A 1 15.25 -53.55 17.37
CA MET A 1 14.19 -52.80 16.66
C MET A 1 14.00 -51.39 17.22
N LYS A 2 13.68 -51.19 18.51
CA LYS A 2 13.47 -49.84 19.11
C LYS A 2 14.66 -48.87 18.95
N LYS A 3 15.89 -49.36 19.13
CA LYS A 3 17.12 -48.56 18.96
C LYS A 3 17.40 -48.15 17.50
N GLN A 4 16.97 -48.96 16.53
CA GLN A 4 17.12 -48.64 15.11
C GLN A 4 16.05 -47.64 14.64
N ILE A 5 14.85 -47.69 15.21
CA ILE A 5 13.82 -46.66 15.03
C ILE A 5 14.27 -45.32 15.63
N LEU A 6 14.90 -45.34 16.81
CA LEU A 6 15.49 -44.14 17.43
C LEU A 6 16.60 -43.53 16.55
N LEU A 7 17.48 -44.36 15.98
CA LEU A 7 18.55 -43.90 15.10
C LEU A 7 18.03 -43.32 13.78
N ILE A 8 17.00 -43.92 13.18
CA ILE A 8 16.36 -43.39 11.98
C ILE A 8 15.66 -42.05 12.28
N PHE A 9 15.02 -41.93 13.44
CA PHE A 9 14.37 -40.69 13.86
C PHE A 9 15.38 -39.56 14.10
N ILE A 10 16.52 -39.85 14.75
CA ILE A 10 17.63 -38.90 14.94
C ILE A 10 18.29 -38.50 13.61
N LEU A 11 18.42 -39.44 12.67
CA LEU A 11 19.02 -39.20 11.36
C LEU A 11 18.11 -38.37 10.43
N PHE A 12 16.78 -38.49 10.57
CA PHE A 12 15.80 -37.72 9.78
C PHE A 12 15.31 -36.43 10.47
N LEU A 13 15.63 -36.20 11.75
CA LEU A 13 15.28 -34.98 12.49
C LEU A 13 15.79 -33.66 11.88
N PRO A 14 16.99 -33.58 11.26
CA PRO A 14 17.49 -32.29 10.74
C PRO A 14 16.85 -31.84 9.42
N ILE A 15 15.99 -32.65 8.78
CA ILE A 15 15.40 -32.32 7.46
C ILE A 15 14.23 -31.31 7.56
N PHE A 16 13.73 -31.02 8.76
CA PHE A 16 12.63 -30.05 8.97
C PHE A 16 13.08 -28.62 9.29
N VAL A 17 14.38 -28.34 9.29
CA VAL A 17 14.88 -26.96 9.42
C VAL A 17 14.88 -26.33 8.03
N PHE A 18 13.71 -25.90 7.56
CA PHE A 18 13.64 -25.03 6.39
C PHE A 18 14.33 -23.70 6.75
N PRO A 19 15.37 -23.26 6.02
CA PRO A 19 15.86 -21.90 6.18
C PRO A 19 14.69 -20.98 5.85
N ASN A 20 14.26 -20.18 6.83
CA ASN A 20 13.44 -19.01 6.51
C ASN A 20 14.35 -18.13 5.67
N HIS A 21 14.19 -18.17 4.34
CA HIS A 21 14.80 -17.22 3.44
C HIS A 21 14.22 -15.84 3.81
N LYS A 22 14.83 -15.19 4.79
CA LYS A 22 14.73 -13.74 4.91
C LYS A 22 15.32 -13.21 3.62
N GLY A 23 14.54 -12.43 2.87
CA GLY A 23 14.99 -11.86 1.61
C GLY A 23 16.31 -11.15 1.85
N ALA A 24 17.35 -11.53 1.10
CA ALA A 24 18.64 -10.86 1.18
C ALA A 24 18.53 -9.44 0.57
N HIS A 25 17.68 -9.31 -0.45
CA HIS A 25 17.40 -8.06 -1.14
C HIS A 25 16.51 -7.14 -0.32
N SER A 26 16.93 -5.89 -0.22
CA SER A 26 16.19 -4.81 0.40
C SER A 26 15.17 -4.25 -0.59
N TYR A 27 13.89 -4.36 -0.27
CA TYR A 27 12.80 -3.76 -1.05
C TYR A 27 12.04 -2.79 -0.16
N LEU A 28 11.48 -1.74 -0.76
CA LEU A 28 10.58 -0.83 -0.08
C LEU A 28 9.41 -1.63 0.50
N GLN A 29 9.26 -1.56 1.83
CA GLN A 29 8.22 -2.23 2.59
C GLN A 29 7.04 -1.29 2.84
N SER A 30 7.32 -0.03 3.17
CA SER A 30 6.32 1.02 3.37
C SER A 30 6.95 2.39 3.18
N SER A 31 6.12 3.40 2.96
CA SER A 31 6.55 4.78 2.85
C SER A 31 5.55 5.74 3.50
N PHE A 32 6.04 6.91 3.88
CA PHE A 32 5.25 8.11 4.10
C PHE A 32 5.74 9.18 3.13
N PRO A 33 4.87 9.79 2.31
CA PRO A 33 3.51 9.35 1.96
C PRO A 33 3.42 7.90 1.48
N GLU A 34 2.28 7.25 1.67
CA GLU A 34 2.09 5.85 1.23
C GLU A 34 1.88 5.80 -0.29
N GLN A 35 2.31 4.70 -0.92
CA GLN A 35 2.02 4.43 -2.34
C GLN A 35 0.52 4.60 -2.65
N GLY A 36 0.22 5.53 -3.55
CA GLY A 36 -1.11 5.84 -4.04
C GLY A 36 -1.96 6.66 -3.08
N SER A 37 -1.40 7.16 -1.97
CA SER A 37 -2.16 7.97 -1.02
C SER A 37 -2.43 9.37 -1.57
N VAL A 38 -3.54 9.94 -1.15
CA VAL A 38 -3.88 11.36 -1.38
C VAL A 38 -3.81 12.07 -0.03
N ILE A 39 -3.00 13.12 0.06
CA ILE A 39 -2.78 13.88 1.31
C ILE A 39 -3.40 15.27 1.16
N GLU A 40 -4.17 15.70 2.16
CA GLU A 40 -4.89 16.99 2.15
C GLU A 40 -4.12 18.12 2.88
N GLU A 41 -2.87 17.84 3.25
CA GLU A 41 -1.95 18.76 3.95
C GLU A 41 -0.58 18.81 3.26
N GLY A 42 0.22 19.84 3.59
CA GLY A 42 1.53 20.04 3.00
C GLY A 42 2.53 19.03 3.54
N VAL A 43 3.27 18.36 2.66
CA VAL A 43 4.31 17.38 3.03
C VAL A 43 5.68 18.02 2.87
N SER A 44 6.49 18.04 3.93
CA SER A 44 7.88 18.51 3.88
C SER A 44 8.91 17.40 4.14
N GLU A 45 8.44 16.21 4.48
CA GLU A 45 9.27 15.07 4.88
C GLU A 45 8.74 13.79 4.25
N LEU A 46 9.65 12.90 3.83
CA LEU A 46 9.33 11.55 3.39
C LEU A 46 10.10 10.53 4.23
N GLU A 47 9.47 9.39 4.47
CA GLU A 47 10.07 8.23 5.13
C GLU A 47 9.93 7.02 4.21
N LEU A 48 11.04 6.32 3.93
CA LEU A 48 11.05 5.08 3.15
C LEU A 48 11.61 3.96 4.02
N VAL A 49 10.79 2.98 4.35
CA VAL A 49 11.16 1.84 5.20
C VAL A 49 11.37 0.61 4.33
N PHE A 50 12.52 -0.04 4.47
CA PHE A 50 12.89 -1.24 3.73
C PHE A 50 12.72 -2.50 4.58
N ASN A 51 12.46 -3.64 3.92
CA ASN A 51 12.28 -4.93 4.59
C ASN A 51 13.59 -5.58 5.09
N ALA A 52 14.75 -5.03 4.70
CA ALA A 52 16.09 -5.47 5.07
C ALA A 52 17.03 -4.26 5.13
N GLY A 53 18.20 -4.46 5.74
CA GLY A 53 19.19 -3.39 5.93
C GLY A 53 19.74 -2.84 4.62
N ILE A 54 20.06 -1.54 4.62
CA ILE A 54 20.60 -0.81 3.46
C ILE A 54 21.88 -0.07 3.83
N GLU A 55 22.76 0.07 2.85
CA GLU A 55 23.97 0.86 2.91
C GLU A 55 23.69 2.36 2.80
N LYS A 56 24.61 3.18 3.32
CA LYS A 56 24.48 4.65 3.28
C LYS A 56 24.46 5.24 1.87
N SER A 57 24.95 4.51 0.87
CA SER A 57 25.02 4.95 -0.53
C SER A 57 23.67 4.78 -1.24
N SER A 58 22.63 5.42 -0.71
CA SER A 58 21.27 5.37 -1.23
C SER A 58 20.92 6.67 -1.96
N ILE A 59 20.05 6.58 -2.97
CA ILE A 59 19.61 7.69 -3.82
C ILE A 59 18.08 7.78 -3.72
N VAL A 60 17.56 8.99 -3.55
CA VAL A 60 16.14 9.30 -3.68
C VAL A 60 15.99 10.54 -4.57
N GLU A 61 15.10 10.47 -5.55
CA GLU A 61 14.74 11.56 -6.45
C GLU A 61 13.21 11.73 -6.42
N ILE A 62 12.74 12.98 -6.41
CA ILE A 62 11.32 13.31 -6.32
C ILE A 62 10.96 14.22 -7.48
N TYR A 63 9.88 13.90 -8.19
CA TYR A 63 9.39 14.65 -9.34
C TYR A 63 7.92 15.00 -9.18
N GLY A 64 7.52 16.22 -9.56
CA GLY A 64 6.11 16.58 -9.74
C GLY A 64 5.56 16.14 -11.10
N SER A 65 4.27 16.38 -11.35
CA SER A 65 3.54 15.88 -12.55
C SER A 65 4.11 16.33 -13.89
N LYS A 66 4.85 17.45 -13.90
CA LYS A 66 5.51 18.03 -15.08
C LYS A 66 6.97 17.57 -15.24
N GLU A 67 7.37 16.49 -14.58
CA GLU A 67 8.76 16.01 -14.51
C GLU A 67 9.74 17.02 -13.88
N ASN A 68 9.21 17.97 -13.11
CA ASN A 68 10.03 18.95 -12.40
C ASN A 68 10.66 18.27 -11.17
N SER A 69 11.99 18.27 -11.08
CA SER A 69 12.70 17.79 -9.89
C SER A 69 12.38 18.67 -8.68
N ILE A 70 12.04 18.04 -7.56
CA ILE A 70 11.89 18.70 -6.26
C ILE A 70 13.24 18.71 -5.53
N ALA A 71 13.57 19.82 -4.90
CA ALA A 71 14.82 19.97 -4.16
C ALA A 71 14.75 19.28 -2.78
N ILE A 72 15.75 18.44 -2.51
CA ILE A 72 15.93 17.77 -1.22
C ILE A 72 16.95 18.57 -0.41
N LYS A 73 16.54 18.98 0.79
CA LYS A 73 17.42 19.67 1.74
C LYS A 73 18.37 18.71 2.42
N GLU A 74 17.87 17.54 2.83
CA GLU A 74 18.64 16.55 3.55
C GLU A 74 18.12 15.14 3.28
N LEU A 75 19.04 14.17 3.20
CA LEU A 75 18.75 12.75 3.12
C LEU A 75 19.59 12.02 4.16
N ILE A 76 18.93 11.34 5.09
CA ILE A 76 19.55 10.59 6.17
C ILE A 76 19.18 9.11 6.02
N VAL A 77 20.20 8.25 6.01
CA VAL A 77 20.00 6.79 6.01
C VAL A 77 20.24 6.26 7.44
N GLU A 78 19.15 5.84 8.08
CA GLU A 78 19.14 5.12 9.35
C GLU A 78 18.59 3.71 9.10
N SER A 79 19.45 2.82 8.59
CA SER A 79 19.09 1.47 8.13
C SER A 79 18.14 0.74 9.11
N PRO A 80 17.00 0.20 8.64
CA PRO A 80 16.59 0.03 7.23
C PRO A 80 15.71 1.18 6.70
N THR A 81 15.82 2.40 7.23
CA THR A 81 14.96 3.53 6.87
C THR A 81 15.76 4.68 6.23
N ILE A 82 15.15 5.35 5.24
CA ILE A 82 15.62 6.62 4.69
C ILE A 82 14.64 7.71 5.12
N TYR A 83 15.18 8.79 5.69
CA TYR A 83 14.46 10.03 5.97
C TYR A 83 14.88 11.10 4.98
N VAL A 84 13.91 11.76 4.36
CA VAL A 84 14.13 12.82 3.38
C VAL A 84 13.44 14.09 3.87
N THR A 85 14.18 15.19 3.95
CA THR A 85 13.66 16.51 4.28
C THR A 85 13.73 17.38 3.03
N LEU A 86 12.62 18.02 2.67
CA LEU A 86 12.51 18.88 1.50
C LEU A 86 12.92 20.32 1.81
N GLU A 87 13.33 21.08 0.78
CA GLU A 87 13.60 22.51 0.95
C GLU A 87 12.32 23.32 1.20
N GLU A 88 11.24 22.95 0.51
CA GLU A 88 9.92 23.56 0.60
C GLU A 88 8.85 22.47 0.76
N ALA A 89 7.73 22.82 1.41
CA ALA A 89 6.60 21.92 1.51
C ALA A 89 5.95 21.73 0.13
N LEU A 90 5.55 20.49 -0.15
CA LEU A 90 4.88 20.13 -1.39
C LEU A 90 3.48 20.77 -1.47
N HIS A 91 3.11 21.17 -2.69
CA HIS A 91 1.83 21.78 -3.01
C HIS A 91 0.90 20.76 -3.68
N THR A 92 -0.31 21.18 -4.03
CA THR A 92 -1.25 20.36 -4.80
C THR A 92 -0.65 19.94 -6.14
N ASP A 93 -0.25 18.68 -6.26
CA ASP A 93 0.31 18.04 -7.46
C ASP A 93 0.32 16.51 -7.29
N ASP A 94 0.60 15.80 -8.38
CA ASP A 94 0.98 14.39 -8.36
C ASP A 94 2.50 14.26 -8.28
N TYR A 95 2.99 13.37 -7.42
CA TYR A 95 4.40 13.17 -7.16
C TYR A 95 4.84 11.74 -7.47
N GLU A 96 6.03 11.64 -8.06
CA GLU A 96 6.76 10.39 -8.29
C GLU A 96 8.04 10.39 -7.45
N VAL A 97 8.23 9.35 -6.66
CA VAL A 97 9.45 9.14 -5.86
C VAL A 97 10.19 7.95 -6.43
N ARG A 98 11.41 8.18 -6.89
CA ARG A 98 12.34 7.15 -7.36
C ARG A 98 13.38 6.91 -6.29
N TRP A 99 13.71 5.65 -6.05
CA TRP A 99 14.74 5.27 -5.09
C TRP A 99 15.65 4.19 -5.67
N ALA A 100 16.91 4.21 -5.25
CA ALA A 100 17.88 3.15 -5.49
C ALA A 100 18.74 2.97 -4.23
N VAL A 101 18.84 1.73 -3.76
CA VAL A 101 19.58 1.37 -2.54
C VAL A 101 20.46 0.16 -2.78
N ILE A 102 21.54 0.05 -2.02
CA ILE A 102 22.35 -1.17 -1.94
C ILE A 102 21.99 -1.84 -0.62
N GLY A 103 21.52 -3.09 -0.66
CA GLY A 103 21.25 -3.85 0.54
C GLY A 103 22.53 -4.19 1.31
N ASP A 104 22.42 -4.53 2.59
CA ASP A 104 23.55 -5.06 3.40
C ASP A 104 24.14 -6.36 2.79
N ASP A 105 23.37 -7.03 1.91
CA ASP A 105 23.81 -8.18 1.13
C ASP A 105 24.69 -7.79 -0.09
N GLY A 106 24.86 -6.49 -0.35
CA GLY A 106 25.66 -5.92 -1.43
C GLY A 106 24.94 -5.84 -2.78
N HIS A 107 23.68 -6.23 -2.88
CA HIS A 107 22.94 -6.15 -4.15
C HIS A 107 22.21 -4.81 -4.28
N PRO A 108 22.30 -4.14 -5.46
CA PRO A 108 21.50 -2.97 -5.73
C PRO A 108 20.05 -3.37 -6.01
N THR A 109 19.14 -2.51 -5.55
CA THR A 109 17.70 -2.58 -5.81
C THR A 109 17.18 -1.17 -6.04
N ASP A 110 16.13 -1.05 -6.84
CA ASP A 110 15.51 0.23 -7.17
C ASP A 110 14.00 0.06 -7.28
N GLY A 111 13.30 1.20 -7.26
CA GLY A 111 11.86 1.22 -7.42
C GLY A 111 11.31 2.63 -7.50
N VAL A 112 10.00 2.69 -7.72
CA VAL A 112 9.25 3.93 -7.87
C VAL A 112 7.93 3.78 -7.11
N PHE A 113 7.49 4.85 -6.46
CA PHE A 113 6.13 4.97 -5.97
C PHE A 113 5.55 6.36 -6.23
N HIS A 114 4.24 6.48 -6.09
CA HIS A 114 3.50 7.71 -6.40
C HIS A 114 2.61 8.11 -5.23
N PHE A 115 2.36 9.40 -5.06
CA PHE A 115 1.33 9.92 -4.15
C PHE A 115 0.83 11.27 -4.70
N SER A 116 -0.31 11.74 -4.21
CA SER A 116 -0.89 13.02 -4.61
C SER A 116 -1.11 13.91 -3.40
N ILE A 117 -1.03 15.22 -3.60
CA ILE A 117 -1.44 16.21 -2.61
C ILE A 117 -2.62 17.00 -3.17
N LEU A 118 -3.66 17.19 -2.35
CA LEU A 118 -4.84 18.01 -2.63
C LEU A 118 -5.09 18.95 -1.46
N LEU A 119 -4.32 20.05 -1.39
CA LEU A 119 -4.55 21.08 -0.40
C LEU A 119 -5.92 21.73 -0.62
N PRO A 120 -6.73 21.95 0.43
CA PRO A 120 -7.95 22.72 0.29
C PRO A 120 -7.61 24.13 -0.18
N VAL A 121 -8.32 24.62 -1.19
CA VAL A 121 -8.26 26.02 -1.57
C VAL A 121 -8.76 26.82 -0.37
N GLN A 122 -7.87 27.53 0.31
CA GLN A 122 -8.29 28.55 1.25
C GLN A 122 -8.97 29.64 0.43
N GLU A 123 -10.30 29.67 0.44
CA GLU A 123 -11.03 30.89 0.15
C GLU A 123 -10.58 31.89 1.23
N GLU A 124 -9.70 32.81 0.84
CA GLU A 124 -9.48 34.04 1.60
C GLU A 124 -10.85 34.72 1.69
N VAL A 125 -11.54 34.56 2.82
CA VAL A 125 -12.57 35.51 3.26
C VAL A 125 -11.82 36.82 3.54
N GLU A 126 -11.59 37.57 2.47
CA GLU A 126 -11.32 38.99 2.53
C GLU A 126 -12.52 39.58 3.30
N ASP A 127 -12.28 39.98 4.55
CA ASP A 127 -13.21 40.75 5.38
C ASP A 127 -13.51 42.08 4.65
N GLU A 128 -14.37 42.03 3.65
CA GLU A 128 -14.94 43.19 3.01
C GLU A 128 -15.92 43.80 4.02
N LYS A 129 -15.43 44.82 4.73
CA LYS A 129 -16.23 45.75 5.51
C LYS A 129 -17.25 46.42 4.58
N VAL A 130 -18.42 45.82 4.41
CA VAL A 130 -19.57 46.43 3.74
C VAL A 130 -20.38 47.20 4.79
N GLU A 131 -20.15 48.51 4.84
CA GLU A 131 -21.09 49.48 5.40
C GLU A 131 -22.36 49.48 4.54
N GLU A 132 -23.43 48.92 5.10
CA GLU A 132 -24.81 49.43 5.12
C GLU A 132 -25.25 50.38 4.00
N VAL A 133 -26.11 49.89 3.10
CA VAL A 133 -27.29 50.63 2.63
C VAL A 133 -28.47 49.66 2.52
N GLU A 134 -29.41 49.80 3.47
CA GLU A 134 -30.80 49.37 3.30
C GLU A 134 -31.43 50.10 2.11
N GLU A 135 -32.03 49.39 1.16
CA GLU A 135 -33.34 49.79 0.61
C GLU A 135 -34.04 48.58 0.01
N ALA A 136 -35.35 48.53 0.24
CA ALA A 136 -36.21 47.37 0.17
C ALA A 136 -37.00 47.24 -1.15
N GLU A 137 -37.77 46.15 -1.21
CA GLU A 137 -38.92 45.84 -2.07
C GLU A 137 -38.60 45.20 -3.44
N GLN A 138 -38.85 43.90 -3.65
CA GLN A 138 -40.10 43.09 -3.69
C GLN A 138 -40.72 42.98 -5.11
N LEU A 139 -41.31 41.79 -5.36
CA LEU A 139 -42.14 41.33 -6.50
C LEU A 139 -41.37 40.95 -7.78
N ASP A 140 -41.60 39.83 -8.47
CA ASP A 140 -42.65 38.78 -8.49
C ASP A 140 -41.98 37.48 -9.02
N GLU A 141 -42.11 36.33 -8.38
CA GLU A 141 -43.08 35.27 -8.71
C GLU A 141 -43.30 35.05 -10.22
N VAL A 142 -42.80 33.94 -10.78
CA VAL A 142 -43.61 32.99 -11.57
C VAL A 142 -42.96 31.60 -11.53
N LEU A 143 -43.66 30.69 -10.88
CA LEU A 143 -43.58 29.23 -11.03
C LEU A 143 -44.14 28.80 -12.39
N ASN A 144 -43.49 27.86 -13.06
CA ASN A 144 -44.13 26.76 -13.81
C ASN A 144 -43.03 25.74 -14.16
N GLY A 145 -43.06 24.46 -13.80
CA GLY A 145 -44.19 23.56 -13.71
C GLY A 145 -44.11 22.57 -14.89
N GLU A 146 -44.19 21.27 -14.56
CA GLU A 146 -44.33 20.10 -15.47
C GLU A 146 -43.03 19.54 -16.10
N ASN A 147 -42.78 18.22 -16.19
CA ASN A 147 -43.58 17.06 -15.82
C ASN A 147 -42.72 15.77 -15.73
N GLU A 148 -43.10 14.93 -14.78
CA GLU A 148 -43.24 13.46 -14.84
C GLU A 148 -42.13 12.50 -15.38
N LEU A 149 -41.64 11.71 -14.41
CA LEU A 149 -41.71 10.24 -14.31
C LEU A 149 -41.13 9.37 -15.45
N ARG A 150 -40.12 8.57 -15.08
CA ARG A 150 -40.12 7.15 -15.43
C ARG A 150 -39.44 6.30 -14.35
N GLU A 151 -40.26 5.55 -13.62
CA GLU A 151 -39.85 4.30 -12.96
C GLU A 151 -39.55 3.24 -14.03
N GLU A 152 -38.47 2.46 -13.86
CA GLU A 152 -38.57 1.00 -13.67
C GLU A 152 -37.19 0.40 -13.37
N GLU A 153 -37.08 -0.04 -12.11
CA GLU A 153 -36.55 -1.33 -11.66
C GLU A 153 -35.85 -2.26 -12.68
N SER A 154 -34.61 -2.66 -12.38
CA SER A 154 -34.23 -4.07 -12.50
C SER A 154 -33.09 -4.43 -11.55
N LYS A 155 -33.53 -4.93 -10.40
CA LYS A 155 -32.82 -5.73 -9.41
C LYS A 155 -32.06 -6.89 -10.09
N ASN A 156 -30.77 -7.05 -9.80
CA ASN A 156 -30.20 -8.39 -9.76
C ASN A 156 -29.28 -8.52 -8.54
N VAL A 157 -29.86 -9.08 -7.49
CA VAL A 157 -29.16 -9.67 -6.35
C VAL A 157 -28.86 -11.12 -6.73
N ILE A 158 -27.59 -11.44 -6.96
CA ILE A 158 -27.03 -12.78 -6.80
C ILE A 158 -25.74 -12.56 -6.02
N ALA A 159 -25.80 -12.65 -4.70
CA ALA A 159 -25.47 -13.87 -3.97
C ALA A 159 -23.99 -14.23 -4.10
N ASP A 160 -23.27 -13.82 -3.06
CA ASP A 160 -22.27 -14.61 -2.34
C ASP A 160 -21.40 -15.57 -3.18
N LYS A 161 -20.13 -15.18 -3.33
CA LYS A 161 -19.05 -16.14 -3.13
C LYS A 161 -17.85 -15.44 -2.53
N GLN A 162 -17.80 -15.51 -1.21
CA GLN A 162 -16.55 -15.54 -0.44
C GLN A 162 -15.49 -16.35 -1.20
N SER A 163 -14.49 -15.65 -1.71
CA SER A 163 -13.23 -16.23 -2.16
C SER A 163 -12.45 -16.74 -0.95
N SER A 164 -12.69 -18.00 -0.57
CA SER A 164 -11.89 -18.69 0.44
C SER A 164 -11.50 -20.09 -0.05
N ASN A 165 -10.20 -20.27 -0.35
CA ASN A 165 -9.35 -21.46 -0.15
C ASN A 165 -9.91 -22.90 -0.32
N LEU A 166 -10.98 -23.11 -1.09
CA LEU A 166 -11.59 -24.42 -1.33
C LEU A 166 -10.75 -25.44 -2.13
N PRO A 167 -9.78 -25.10 -3.01
CA PRO A 167 -8.96 -26.15 -3.63
C PRO A 167 -7.98 -26.81 -2.64
N PHE A 168 -7.60 -26.12 -1.56
CA PHE A 168 -6.66 -26.66 -0.57
C PHE A 168 -7.31 -27.71 0.35
N ILE A 169 -8.57 -27.49 0.75
CA ILE A 169 -9.29 -28.42 1.65
C ILE A 169 -9.60 -29.74 0.92
N ILE A 170 -10.02 -29.67 -0.35
CA ILE A 170 -10.29 -30.86 -1.16
C ILE A 170 -9.01 -31.68 -1.37
N SER A 171 -7.88 -31.01 -1.62
CA SER A 171 -6.57 -31.66 -1.76
C SER A 171 -6.15 -32.41 -0.49
N LEU A 172 -6.34 -31.82 0.70
CA LEU A 172 -6.00 -32.47 1.98
C LEU A 172 -6.85 -33.73 2.25
N ILE A 173 -8.14 -33.70 1.90
CA ILE A 173 -9.03 -34.85 2.10
C ILE A 173 -8.61 -36.02 1.20
N VAL A 174 -8.27 -35.75 -0.07
CA VAL A 174 -7.84 -36.78 -1.02
C VAL A 174 -6.52 -37.43 -0.57
N ILE A 175 -5.56 -36.62 -0.12
CA ILE A 175 -4.28 -37.10 0.39
C ILE A 175 -4.48 -37.95 1.66
N GLY A 176 -5.32 -37.48 2.60
CA GLY A 176 -5.63 -38.21 3.83
C GLY A 176 -6.26 -39.57 3.54
N LEU A 177 -7.18 -39.64 2.58
CA LEU A 177 -7.85 -40.89 2.20
C LEU A 177 -6.88 -41.88 1.54
N ALA A 178 -5.97 -41.39 0.70
CA ALA A 178 -4.93 -42.22 0.08
C ALA A 178 -3.98 -42.82 1.12
N VAL A 179 -3.55 -42.04 2.11
CA VAL A 179 -2.69 -42.51 3.22
C VAL A 179 -3.43 -43.52 4.08
N PHE A 180 -4.70 -43.28 4.39
CA PHE A 180 -5.51 -44.21 5.17
C PHE A 180 -5.66 -45.57 4.47
N LEU A 181 -5.98 -45.57 3.17
CA LEU A 181 -6.09 -46.80 2.38
C LEU A 181 -4.74 -47.53 2.26
N PHE A 182 -3.64 -46.80 2.13
CA PHE A 182 -2.30 -47.39 2.09
C PHE A 182 -1.92 -48.09 3.41
N ILE A 183 -2.25 -47.47 4.55
CA ILE A 183 -2.02 -48.07 5.88
C ILE A 183 -2.90 -49.31 6.07
N TYR A 184 -4.16 -49.25 5.62
CA TYR A 184 -5.10 -50.37 5.73
C TYR A 184 -4.68 -51.55 4.85
N ARG A 185 -4.24 -51.30 3.60
CA ARG A 185 -3.69 -52.33 2.71
C ARG A 185 -2.38 -52.95 3.20
N ARG A 186 -1.62 -52.25 4.04
CA ARG A 186 -0.37 -52.78 4.60
C ARG A 186 -0.59 -53.68 5.81
N LYS A 187 -1.77 -53.60 6.45
CA LYS A 187 -2.10 -54.34 7.68
C LYS A 187 -2.95 -55.60 7.44
N GLY A 188 -3.50 -55.80 6.25
CA GLY A 188 -4.09 -57.07 5.81
C GLY A 188 -3.09 -57.85 4.96
#